data_AF-A0AAN8K462-F1
#
_entry.id   AF-A0AAN8K462-F1
#
_cell.length_a   1.000
_cell.length_b   1.000
_cell.length_c   1.000
_cell.angle_alpha   90.00
_cell.angle_beta   90.00
_cell.angle_gamma   90.00
#
_symmetry.space_group_name_H-M   'P 1'
#
loop_
_entity.id
_entity.type
_entity.pdbx_description
1 polymer ?
#
loop_
_entity_poly.entity_id
_entity_poly.type
_entity_poly.pdbx_seq_one_letter_code
_entity_poly.pdbx_strand_id
1 'polypeptide(L)'
;MSPKMCSGFAVLLLLLTQNRCLLGQMCSTIDKFVNVRGILENTRIKTEPFMTSRSVGLMSCLRSCATYSLCNAFNFQDSSGTCELQREAVMDENIEDFNGYLTSNLSSWTNKDINYCQNHMCGYNAICEPRLNSYICTVIGCFDSAEPFANKTTFTKKIYDFGDIVDTPCQGDYYTNVTVQCSVAGTWTPFTCYPYQQVRNCKYLHEQCNPTLTDDEYWLYPPSQNGVRTKVYCHNMQTVDPEAFITLNEHNFASKSIYVYDESCLKIKADDVTISTNALGVTAFMKINFAPGTGVVRDDYTFAITNHSVQSFGTAGDCVDDSYKCTPLGNFLINLSGTGLIVDPDISWVADSASSEVTTINDENRVISGTCGKGCSGCSPSSTIKLVPDPNNRPPIESAIRPICTL
;
A
#
# COMPACT_ATOMS: atom_id res chain seq x y z
N MET A 1 75.31 45.24 -46.28
CA MET A 1 75.52 44.56 -44.99
C MET A 1 74.22 44.66 -44.19
N SER A 2 73.47 43.57 -44.11
CA SER A 2 72.35 43.39 -43.16
C SER A 2 72.86 43.14 -41.75
N PRO A 3 72.04 43.40 -40.74
CA PRO A 3 71.53 42.31 -39.89
C PRO A 3 70.01 42.46 -39.63
N LYS A 4 69.18 41.44 -39.90
CA LYS A 4 68.81 40.24 -39.11
C LYS A 4 67.81 40.48 -37.96
N MET A 5 66.66 39.80 -38.13
CA MET A 5 65.49 39.57 -37.26
C MET A 5 65.80 38.99 -35.87
N CYS A 6 64.94 39.28 -34.89
CA CYS A 6 64.00 38.35 -34.19
C CYS A 6 63.17 39.19 -33.17
N SER A 7 61.83 39.26 -33.28
CA SER A 7 60.82 38.38 -32.63
C SER A 7 60.86 38.45 -31.09
N GLY A 8 59.83 38.85 -30.33
CA GLY A 8 58.43 39.12 -30.67
C GLY A 8 57.63 39.79 -29.53
N PHE A 9 56.43 40.26 -29.92
CA PHE A 9 55.13 40.43 -29.25
C PHE A 9 55.02 40.38 -27.71
N ALA A 10 54.11 41.09 -27.02
CA ALA A 10 53.19 42.20 -27.29
C ALA A 10 52.40 42.53 -26.00
N VAL A 11 52.21 43.82 -25.73
CA VAL A 11 50.98 44.51 -25.27
C VAL A 11 50.16 43.92 -24.10
N LEU A 12 50.08 44.68 -23.00
CA LEU A 12 48.84 44.80 -22.22
C LEU A 12 48.58 46.28 -21.88
N LEU A 13 47.49 46.81 -22.43
CA LEU A 13 46.95 48.14 -22.24
C LEU A 13 45.52 47.98 -21.69
N LEU A 14 45.16 48.83 -20.73
CA LEU A 14 43.81 49.34 -20.37
C LEU A 14 42.97 48.65 -19.24
N LEU A 15 42.73 49.51 -18.23
CA LEU A 15 41.44 49.93 -17.65
C LEU A 15 40.73 49.11 -16.55
N LEU A 16 40.71 49.73 -15.36
CA LEU A 16 39.53 50.06 -14.54
C LEU A 16 38.25 49.23 -14.79
N THR A 17 37.89 48.37 -13.84
CA THR A 17 36.49 48.08 -13.53
C THR A 17 36.21 48.49 -12.08
N GLN A 18 35.34 49.49 -11.98
CA GLN A 18 34.81 50.06 -10.76
C GLN A 18 33.89 49.08 -10.04
N ASN A 19 34.04 49.01 -8.72
CA ASN A 19 33.02 48.58 -7.77
C ASN A 19 31.71 49.35 -8.03
N ARG A 20 30.70 48.66 -8.58
CA ARG A 20 29.30 49.13 -8.55
C ARG A 20 28.57 48.39 -7.43
N CYS A 21 28.64 48.92 -6.21
CA CYS A 21 27.68 48.58 -5.16
C CYS A 21 26.51 49.57 -5.25
N LEU A 22 25.29 49.07 -5.42
CA LEU A 22 24.06 49.86 -5.41
C LEU A 22 23.70 50.25 -3.97
N LEU A 23 23.13 51.45 -3.78
CA LEU A 23 22.73 51.98 -2.47
C LEU A 23 21.87 50.96 -1.70
N GLY A 24 22.37 50.53 -0.54
CA GLY A 24 21.70 49.58 0.36
C GLY A 24 22.51 48.31 0.68
N GLN A 25 23.58 48.03 -0.06
CA GLN A 25 24.45 46.88 0.17
C GLN A 25 25.60 47.22 1.15
N MET A 26 25.73 46.44 2.23
CA MET A 26 26.97 46.40 3.00
C MET A 26 28.01 45.59 2.21
N CYS A 27 28.80 46.28 1.39
CA CYS A 27 29.98 45.71 0.75
C CYS A 27 31.15 45.68 1.77
N SER A 28 31.09 44.76 2.72
CA SER A 28 32.28 44.34 3.48
C SER A 28 32.77 43.03 2.89
N THR A 29 34.06 42.96 2.57
CA THR A 29 34.74 41.70 2.28
C THR A 29 34.49 40.69 3.41
N ILE A 30 34.28 39.42 3.05
CA ILE A 30 34.07 38.29 3.96
C ILE A 30 35.15 38.23 5.06
N ASP A 31 36.34 38.78 4.80
CA ASP A 31 37.44 38.95 5.75
C ASP A 31 37.07 39.64 7.09
N LYS A 32 35.93 40.33 7.19
CA LYS A 32 35.44 40.88 8.47
C LYS A 32 34.51 39.94 9.27
N PHE A 33 34.14 38.79 8.70
CA PHE A 33 33.27 37.80 9.34
C PHE A 33 34.00 36.56 9.87
N VAL A 34 35.31 36.43 9.65
CA VAL A 34 36.15 35.30 10.08
C VAL A 34 36.20 35.09 11.62
N ASN A 35 35.61 36.00 12.41
CA ASN A 35 35.41 35.85 13.86
C ASN A 35 33.95 36.06 14.30
N VAL A 36 32.99 35.98 13.37
CA VAL A 36 31.57 36.23 13.64
C VAL A 36 30.85 34.91 13.88
N ARG A 37 30.58 34.65 15.17
CA ARG A 37 29.42 33.93 15.71
C ARG A 37 28.98 32.67 14.94
N GLY A 38 29.82 31.63 14.95
CA GLY A 38 29.39 30.28 14.55
C GLY A 38 29.08 30.11 13.06
N ILE A 39 29.78 30.86 12.19
CA ILE A 39 29.87 30.55 10.76
C ILE A 39 31.00 29.55 10.55
N LEU A 40 30.71 28.47 9.84
CA LEU A 40 31.66 27.48 9.37
C LEU A 40 31.92 27.73 7.88
N GLU A 41 33.18 28.01 7.54
CA GLU A 41 33.60 28.25 6.16
C GLU A 41 33.89 26.93 5.44
N ASN A 42 33.64 26.89 4.13
CA ASN A 42 33.85 25.73 3.27
C ASN A 42 33.17 24.46 3.79
N THR A 43 32.01 24.63 4.42
CA THR A 43 31.20 23.53 4.92
C THR A 43 29.76 23.69 4.46
N ARG A 44 29.05 22.57 4.33
CA ARG A 44 27.63 22.51 3.98
C ARG A 44 26.95 21.42 4.81
N ILE A 45 25.71 21.64 5.25
CA ILE A 45 24.89 20.56 5.82
C ILE A 45 24.53 19.55 4.70
N LYS A 46 24.75 18.25 4.95
CA LYS A 46 24.53 17.15 4.00
C LYS A 46 23.06 16.94 3.65
N THR A 47 22.14 17.23 4.57
CA THR A 47 20.71 17.02 4.35
C THR A 47 20.16 17.95 3.28
N GLU A 48 19.19 17.45 2.53
CA GLU A 48 18.48 18.25 1.53
C GLU A 48 17.81 19.46 2.20
N PRO A 49 18.09 20.69 1.72
CA PRO A 49 17.43 21.87 2.25
C PRO A 49 15.93 21.81 1.96
N PHE A 50 15.12 22.28 2.91
CA PHE A 50 13.67 22.37 2.68
C PHE A 50 13.30 23.52 1.75
N MET A 51 14.22 24.47 1.54
CA MET A 51 14.06 25.57 0.61
C MET A 51 15.41 26.04 0.08
N THR A 52 15.48 26.22 -1.24
CA THR A 52 16.64 26.83 -1.92
C THR A 52 16.18 28.04 -2.70
N SER A 53 16.86 29.18 -2.52
CA SER A 53 16.52 30.44 -3.15
C SER A 53 17.77 31.23 -3.52
N ARG A 54 17.65 32.23 -4.40
CA ARG A 54 18.70 33.22 -4.60
C ARG A 54 18.59 34.32 -3.57
N SER A 55 19.70 34.65 -2.95
CA SER A 55 19.82 35.72 -1.97
C SER A 55 20.81 36.79 -2.44
N VAL A 56 20.60 38.02 -2.00
CA VAL A 56 21.47 39.17 -2.34
C VAL A 56 22.77 39.14 -1.50
N GLY A 57 22.87 38.25 -0.52
CA GLY A 57 24.07 38.05 0.30
C GLY A 57 23.76 37.27 1.59
N LEU A 58 24.82 36.90 2.33
CA LEU A 58 24.74 36.11 3.57
C LEU A 58 23.65 36.61 4.54
N MET A 59 23.62 37.92 4.82
CA MET A 59 22.65 38.51 5.75
C MET A 59 21.20 38.41 5.26
N SER A 60 20.98 38.42 3.94
CA SER A 60 19.64 38.19 3.39
C SER A 60 19.25 36.73 3.51
N CYS A 61 20.20 35.79 3.40
CA CYS A 61 19.96 34.37 3.63
C CYS A 61 19.61 34.09 5.10
N LEU A 62 20.37 34.66 6.03
CA LEU A 62 20.09 34.60 7.47
C LEU A 62 18.68 35.13 7.79
N ARG A 63 18.32 36.30 7.26
CA ARG A 63 16.99 36.88 7.48
C ARG A 63 15.88 36.01 6.90
N SER A 64 16.09 35.43 5.71
CA SER A 64 15.17 34.45 5.17
C SER A 64 15.00 33.29 6.15
N CYS A 65 16.09 32.63 6.56
CA CYS A 65 16.04 31.55 7.54
C CYS A 65 15.21 31.94 8.77
N ALA A 66 15.51 33.10 9.34
CA ALA A 66 14.86 33.55 10.56
C ALA A 66 13.37 33.92 10.43
N THR A 67 12.85 34.07 9.20
CA THR A 67 11.41 34.21 8.96
C THR A 67 10.68 32.87 8.94
N TYR A 68 11.36 31.74 8.71
CA TYR A 68 10.73 30.41 8.68
C TYR A 68 10.85 29.72 10.03
N SER A 69 9.73 29.33 10.65
CA SER A 69 9.75 28.62 11.94
C SER A 69 10.44 27.26 11.89
N LEU A 70 10.58 26.68 10.69
CA LEU A 70 11.30 25.42 10.44
C LEU A 70 12.82 25.58 10.33
N CYS A 71 13.33 26.80 10.15
CA CYS A 71 14.75 26.98 9.84
C CYS A 71 15.59 27.00 11.11
N ASN A 72 16.46 26.00 11.28
CA ASN A 72 17.41 25.94 12.38
C ASN A 72 18.83 26.32 11.95
N ALA A 73 19.15 26.16 10.66
CA ALA A 73 20.43 26.55 10.09
C ALA A 73 20.27 26.93 8.60
N PHE A 74 21.32 27.45 8.00
CA PHE A 74 21.34 27.73 6.56
C PHE A 74 22.74 27.47 5.98
N ASN A 75 22.78 27.12 4.70
CA ASN A 75 24.00 27.13 3.89
C ASN A 75 23.90 28.29 2.88
N PHE A 76 24.96 29.08 2.72
CA PHE A 76 25.03 30.18 1.76
C PHE A 76 26.25 30.01 0.86
N GLN A 77 26.03 29.94 -0.45
CA GLN A 77 27.10 29.86 -1.44
C GLN A 77 27.41 31.25 -2.01
N ASP A 78 28.60 31.75 -1.72
CA ASP A 78 28.96 33.14 -2.05
C ASP A 78 29.04 33.40 -3.56
N SER A 79 29.59 32.45 -4.31
CA SER A 79 29.81 32.59 -5.76
C SER A 79 28.53 32.68 -6.58
N SER A 80 27.46 32.01 -6.15
CA SER A 80 26.17 31.93 -6.85
C SER A 80 25.07 32.77 -6.19
N GLY A 81 25.28 33.19 -4.93
CA GLY A 81 24.26 33.78 -4.08
C GLY A 81 23.17 32.77 -3.68
N THR A 82 23.42 31.47 -3.81
CA THR A 82 22.44 30.43 -3.41
C THR A 82 22.31 30.39 -1.89
N CYS A 83 21.07 30.41 -1.41
CA CYS A 83 20.70 30.31 -0.02
C CYS A 83 19.84 29.06 0.18
N GLU A 84 20.34 28.14 1.00
CA GLU A 84 19.71 26.87 1.35
C GLU A 84 19.29 26.93 2.82
N LEU A 85 17.99 26.77 3.09
CA LEU A 85 17.45 26.78 4.44
C LEU A 85 17.32 25.34 4.95
N GLN A 86 17.77 25.11 6.19
CA GLN A 86 17.91 23.78 6.77
C GLN A 86 17.02 23.61 7.99
N ARG A 87 16.37 22.44 8.08
CA ARG A 87 15.56 22.05 9.25
C ARG A 87 16.42 21.59 10.41
N GLU A 88 17.58 21.03 10.11
CA GLU A 88 18.50 20.55 11.13
C GLU A 88 19.43 21.68 11.58
N ALA A 89 19.83 21.62 12.84
CA ALA A 89 20.95 22.43 13.31
C ALA A 89 22.26 21.85 12.74
N VAL A 90 23.27 22.71 12.62
CA VAL A 90 24.65 22.33 12.32
C VAL A 90 25.19 21.48 13.46
N MET A 91 25.58 20.23 13.14
CA MET A 91 26.24 19.27 14.03
C MET A 91 27.43 18.64 13.29
N ASP A 92 28.48 18.25 14.01
CA ASP A 92 29.71 17.71 13.39
C ASP A 92 29.45 16.48 12.49
N GLU A 93 28.40 15.71 12.77
CA GLU A 93 28.01 14.52 12.02
C GLU A 93 27.30 14.81 10.68
N ASN A 94 26.57 15.94 10.59
CA ASN A 94 25.72 16.27 9.45
C ASN A 94 26.33 17.31 8.50
N ILE A 95 27.60 17.68 8.68
CA ILE A 95 28.33 18.59 7.79
C ILE A 95 29.34 17.86 6.89
N GLU A 96 29.61 18.44 5.73
CA GLU A 96 30.64 18.04 4.78
C GLU A 96 31.49 19.24 4.33
N ASP A 97 32.75 18.99 3.98
CA ASP A 97 33.62 19.99 3.39
C ASP A 97 33.16 20.30 1.97
N PHE A 98 32.72 21.54 1.75
CA PHE A 98 32.26 22.01 0.44
C PHE A 98 32.76 23.43 0.19
N ASN A 99 33.72 23.56 -0.73
CA ASN A 99 34.40 24.82 -1.00
C ASN A 99 33.43 25.91 -1.50
N GLY A 100 33.51 27.10 -0.90
CA GLY A 100 32.68 28.27 -1.26
C GLY A 100 31.30 28.35 -0.61
N TYR A 101 30.98 27.45 0.33
CA TYR A 101 29.81 27.56 1.20
C TYR A 101 30.15 28.13 2.57
N LEU A 102 29.21 28.89 3.13
CA LEU A 102 29.19 29.40 4.49
C LEU A 102 27.98 28.83 5.21
N THR A 103 28.20 28.12 6.31
CA THR A 103 27.12 27.42 7.04
C THR A 103 27.01 27.94 8.46
N SER A 104 25.80 28.14 8.97
CA SER A 104 25.62 28.63 10.35
C SER A 104 24.29 28.23 10.96
N ASN A 105 24.31 27.97 12.27
CA ASN A 105 23.11 27.82 13.09
C ASN A 105 22.42 29.17 13.28
N LEU A 106 21.09 29.20 13.14
CA LEU A 106 20.30 30.40 13.41
C LEU A 106 20.43 30.87 14.87
N SER A 107 20.56 29.92 15.81
CA SER A 107 20.75 30.19 17.25
C SER A 107 22.04 30.96 17.59
N SER A 108 23.03 30.99 16.68
CA SER A 108 24.27 31.74 16.87
C SER A 108 24.12 33.26 16.70
N TRP A 109 22.96 33.74 16.21
CA TRP A 109 22.73 35.13 15.81
C TRP A 109 21.82 35.90 16.79
N THR A 110 21.99 37.23 16.87
CA THR A 110 21.32 38.05 17.91
C THR A 110 20.10 38.83 17.41
N ASN A 111 19.26 39.29 18.36
CA ASN A 111 18.04 40.11 18.15
C ASN A 111 18.19 41.31 17.21
N LYS A 112 19.38 41.90 17.12
CA LYS A 112 19.63 43.04 16.22
C LYS A 112 19.79 42.62 14.76
N ASP A 113 20.09 41.35 14.51
CA ASP A 113 20.41 40.82 13.19
C ASP A 113 19.15 40.28 12.47
N ILE A 114 18.12 39.88 13.25
CA ILE A 114 17.00 39.05 12.81
C ILE A 114 15.61 39.78 12.81
N ASN A 115 15.54 41.02 13.31
CA ASN A 115 14.29 41.82 13.40
C ASN A 115 13.23 41.19 14.33
N TYR A 116 11.99 41.71 14.33
CA TYR A 116 10.90 41.32 15.23
C TYR A 116 10.53 39.82 15.21
N CYS A 117 11.00 39.00 14.26
CA CYS A 117 10.64 37.59 14.14
C CYS A 117 11.45 36.62 15.03
N GLN A 118 12.54 37.07 15.68
CA GLN A 118 13.45 36.16 16.42
C GLN A 118 12.82 35.48 17.65
N ASN A 119 11.92 36.15 18.36
CA ASN A 119 11.43 35.70 19.67
C ASN A 119 9.98 35.22 19.64
N HIS A 120 9.40 35.05 18.46
CA HIS A 120 8.02 34.63 18.34
C HIS A 120 7.93 33.18 17.92
N MET A 121 7.34 32.38 18.80
CA MET A 121 6.95 31.01 18.56
C MET A 121 5.77 31.00 17.59
N CYS A 122 5.99 31.37 16.33
CA CYS A 122 5.07 30.92 15.30
C CYS A 122 4.99 29.39 15.42
N GLY A 123 3.77 28.85 15.32
CA GLY A 123 3.59 27.41 15.35
C GLY A 123 4.45 26.70 14.29
N TYR A 124 4.56 25.38 14.42
CA TYR A 124 5.21 24.57 13.38
C TYR A 124 4.66 24.93 12.00
N ASN A 125 5.56 25.07 11.02
CA ASN A 125 5.27 25.44 9.64
C ASN A 125 4.61 26.81 9.47
N ALA A 126 5.31 27.88 9.85
CA ALA A 126 4.84 29.25 9.70
C ALA A 126 5.96 30.20 9.24
N ILE A 127 5.62 31.16 8.38
CA ILE A 127 6.44 32.33 8.07
C ILE A 127 6.04 33.44 9.03
N CYS A 128 7.04 34.05 9.67
CA CYS A 128 6.88 35.30 10.37
C CYS A 128 7.08 36.48 9.42
N GLU A 129 6.05 37.29 9.25
CA GLU A 129 6.11 38.57 8.55
C GLU A 129 6.24 39.71 9.57
N PRO A 130 7.36 40.47 9.57
CA PRO A 130 7.49 41.62 10.45
C PRO A 130 6.54 42.76 10.03
N ARG A 131 5.94 43.42 11.02
CA ARG A 131 5.10 44.62 10.87
C ARG A 131 5.70 45.77 11.71
N LEU A 132 5.17 46.98 11.54
CA LEU A 132 5.52 48.12 12.40
C LEU A 132 5.14 47.79 13.86
N ASN A 133 6.13 47.41 14.66
CA ASN A 133 6.02 47.03 16.08
C ASN A 133 5.21 45.75 16.34
N SER A 134 5.02 44.88 15.36
CA SER A 134 4.37 43.56 15.53
C SER A 134 4.86 42.56 14.48
N TYR A 135 4.23 41.40 14.42
CA TYR A 135 4.49 40.36 13.44
C TYR A 135 3.19 39.62 13.14
N ILE A 136 3.13 38.94 11.99
CA ILE A 136 2.05 38.02 11.63
C ILE A 136 2.68 36.66 11.35
N CYS A 137 2.14 35.59 11.93
CA CYS A 137 2.51 34.24 11.57
C CYS A 137 1.53 33.72 10.51
N THR A 138 2.03 33.46 9.31
CA THR A 138 1.27 32.84 8.23
C THR A 138 1.66 31.37 8.17
N VAL A 139 0.71 30.46 8.37
CA VAL A 139 0.96 29.02 8.21
C VAL A 139 1.39 28.75 6.76
N ILE A 140 2.43 27.96 6.60
CA ILE A 140 2.99 27.49 5.33
C ILE A 140 2.95 25.98 5.32
N GLY A 141 2.96 25.38 4.13
CA GLY A 141 2.73 23.95 3.97
C GLY A 141 1.35 23.71 3.40
N CYS A 142 1.03 22.44 3.17
CA CYS A 142 -0.18 22.06 2.48
C CYS A 142 -1.23 21.58 3.49
N PHE A 143 -2.44 22.11 3.34
CA PHE A 143 -3.58 21.75 4.15
C PHE A 143 -4.80 21.69 3.25
N ASP A 144 -5.70 20.76 3.55
CA ASP A 144 -6.93 20.53 2.78
C ASP A 144 -6.67 20.21 1.29
N SER A 145 -7.67 19.72 0.58
CA SER A 145 -7.58 19.57 -0.88
C SER A 145 -8.88 20.00 -1.52
N ALA A 146 -8.78 20.79 -2.59
CA ALA A 146 -9.93 21.19 -3.39
C ALA A 146 -10.44 20.07 -4.31
N GLU A 147 -9.70 18.95 -4.41
CA GLU A 147 -10.10 17.81 -5.24
C GLU A 147 -11.35 17.13 -4.61
N PRO A 148 -12.48 17.02 -5.32
CA PRO A 148 -13.77 16.61 -4.72
C PRO A 148 -13.77 15.25 -4.03
N PHE A 149 -12.92 14.33 -4.51
CA PHE A 149 -12.81 12.96 -4.02
C PHE A 149 -11.52 12.71 -3.25
N ALA A 150 -10.84 13.77 -2.81
CA ALA A 150 -9.71 13.67 -1.91
C ALA A 150 -10.09 13.04 -0.57
N ASN A 151 -9.16 12.29 0.03
CA ASN A 151 -9.35 11.72 1.35
C ASN A 151 -9.31 12.83 2.42
N LYS A 152 -10.49 13.29 2.84
CA LYS A 152 -10.60 14.36 3.83
C LYS A 152 -9.86 14.04 5.12
N THR A 153 -9.89 12.79 5.59
CA THR A 153 -9.21 12.39 6.82
C THR A 153 -7.70 12.60 6.72
N THR A 154 -7.13 12.33 5.55
CA THR A 154 -5.72 12.53 5.25
C THR A 154 -5.38 14.02 5.23
N PHE A 155 -6.11 14.82 4.44
CA PHE A 155 -5.78 16.24 4.24
C PHE A 155 -6.17 17.19 5.37
N THR A 156 -7.07 16.79 6.28
CA THR A 156 -7.54 17.67 7.38
C THR A 156 -6.89 17.37 8.74
N LYS A 157 -6.24 16.21 8.92
CA LYS A 157 -5.66 15.83 10.22
C LYS A 157 -4.30 16.46 10.51
N LYS A 158 -3.55 16.89 9.50
CA LYS A 158 -2.16 17.33 9.64
C LYS A 158 -1.84 18.43 8.62
N ILE A 159 -1.05 19.42 9.03
CA ILE A 159 -0.36 20.32 8.09
C ILE A 159 0.85 19.56 7.56
N TYR A 160 0.91 19.40 6.25
CA TYR A 160 1.99 18.66 5.62
C TYR A 160 3.19 19.56 5.35
N ASP A 161 4.36 18.99 5.62
CA ASP A 161 5.64 19.63 5.41
C ASP A 161 5.97 19.69 3.91
N PHE A 162 6.75 20.68 3.49
CA PHE A 162 7.26 20.70 2.12
C PHE A 162 8.06 19.44 1.84
N GLY A 163 7.73 18.78 0.73
CA GLY A 163 8.31 17.51 0.35
C GLY A 163 7.51 16.29 0.83
N ASP A 164 6.58 16.44 1.78
CA ASP A 164 5.78 15.32 2.28
C ASP A 164 4.92 14.73 1.16
N ILE A 165 4.89 13.39 1.11
CA ILE A 165 4.07 12.61 0.20
C ILE A 165 2.83 12.11 0.93
N VAL A 166 1.71 12.07 0.22
CA VAL A 166 0.45 11.53 0.71
C VAL A 166 0.23 10.14 0.12
N ASP A 167 0.27 9.11 0.97
CA ASP A 167 0.10 7.72 0.54
C ASP A 167 -1.34 7.42 0.07
N THR A 168 -2.34 8.05 0.68
CA THR A 168 -3.77 7.83 0.38
C THR A 168 -4.49 9.14 0.06
N PRO A 169 -4.18 9.76 -1.09
CA PRO A 169 -4.72 11.07 -1.44
C PRO A 169 -6.20 11.00 -1.86
N CYS A 170 -6.70 9.85 -2.30
CA CYS A 170 -8.10 9.70 -2.71
C CYS A 170 -8.91 8.93 -1.67
N GLN A 171 -10.20 9.24 -1.57
CA GLN A 171 -11.14 8.47 -0.76
C GLN A 171 -11.27 7.03 -1.30
N GLY A 172 -11.69 6.09 -0.47
CA GLY A 172 -11.45 4.66 -0.66
C GLY A 172 -11.84 4.03 -2.00
N ASP A 173 -12.79 4.57 -2.76
CA ASP A 173 -13.20 4.05 -4.08
C ASP A 173 -12.61 4.82 -5.27
N TYR A 174 -11.61 5.66 -5.00
CA TYR A 174 -10.92 6.47 -5.97
C TYR A 174 -9.40 6.29 -5.84
N TYR A 175 -8.70 6.51 -6.94
CA TYR A 175 -7.24 6.48 -6.99
C TYR A 175 -6.71 7.67 -7.77
N THR A 176 -5.41 7.91 -7.66
CA THR A 176 -4.71 8.86 -8.52
C THR A 176 -3.48 8.19 -9.11
N ASN A 177 -3.06 8.61 -10.30
CA ASN A 177 -1.91 8.08 -11.02
C ASN A 177 -0.64 8.91 -10.80
N VAL A 178 -0.69 9.90 -9.90
CA VAL A 178 0.43 10.77 -9.57
C VAL A 178 0.75 10.70 -8.08
N THR A 179 2.03 10.84 -7.74
CA THR A 179 2.45 11.02 -6.36
C THR A 179 2.03 12.42 -5.89
N VAL A 180 1.13 12.48 -4.91
CA VAL A 180 0.67 13.74 -4.34
C VAL A 180 1.65 14.20 -3.29
N GLN A 181 2.29 15.33 -3.54
CA GLN A 181 3.35 15.88 -2.70
C GLN A 181 3.06 17.34 -2.35
N CYS A 182 3.46 17.78 -1.16
CA CYS A 182 3.39 19.19 -0.80
C CYS A 182 4.56 19.97 -1.42
N SER A 183 4.26 20.91 -2.32
CA SER A 183 5.29 21.74 -2.96
C SER A 183 5.78 22.86 -2.04
N VAL A 184 6.96 23.40 -2.32
CA VAL A 184 7.53 24.57 -1.62
C VAL A 184 6.66 25.84 -1.69
N ALA A 185 5.67 25.87 -2.59
CA ALA A 185 4.70 26.95 -2.70
C ALA A 185 3.52 26.81 -1.70
N GLY A 186 3.48 25.74 -0.89
CA GLY A 186 2.36 25.46 0.01
C GLY A 186 1.12 24.92 -0.71
N THR A 187 1.30 24.34 -1.90
CA THR A 187 0.23 23.72 -2.67
C THR A 187 0.54 22.27 -2.98
N TRP A 188 -0.50 21.44 -3.09
CA TRP A 188 -0.38 20.06 -3.54
C TRP A 188 0.04 19.98 -4.99
N THR A 189 0.84 18.98 -5.34
CA THR A 189 0.99 18.52 -6.73
C THR A 189 -0.41 18.32 -7.31
N PRO A 190 -0.75 18.94 -8.46
CA PRO A 190 -2.06 18.77 -9.07
C PRO A 190 -2.38 17.29 -9.29
N PHE A 191 -3.52 16.85 -8.79
CA PHE A 191 -3.96 15.47 -8.89
C PHE A 191 -5.47 15.40 -9.11
N THR A 192 -5.90 14.31 -9.73
CA THR A 192 -7.31 13.99 -9.94
C THR A 192 -7.57 12.62 -9.34
N CYS A 193 -8.71 12.47 -8.67
CA CYS A 193 -9.16 11.20 -8.15
C CYS A 193 -10.11 10.53 -9.13
N TYR A 194 -9.67 9.41 -9.72
CA TYR A 194 -10.43 8.60 -10.66
C TYR A 194 -11.15 7.47 -9.92
N PRO A 195 -12.43 7.20 -10.22
CA PRO A 195 -13.12 6.06 -9.62
C PRO A 195 -12.48 4.76 -10.10
N TYR A 196 -12.33 3.78 -9.21
CA TYR A 196 -11.97 2.43 -9.64
C TYR A 196 -13.05 1.85 -10.56
N GLN A 197 -12.64 1.24 -11.66
CA GLN A 197 -13.57 0.52 -12.54
C GLN A 197 -14.06 -0.76 -11.85
N GLN A 198 -15.36 -1.03 -11.97
CA GLN A 198 -15.96 -2.25 -11.46
C GLN A 198 -15.71 -3.41 -12.43
N VAL A 199 -14.54 -4.05 -12.29
CA VAL A 199 -14.15 -5.20 -13.11
C VAL A 199 -14.94 -6.43 -12.69
N ARG A 200 -15.58 -7.11 -13.66
CA ARG A 200 -16.58 -8.14 -13.37
C ARG A 200 -16.00 -9.53 -13.12
N ASN A 201 -14.90 -9.89 -13.77
CA ASN A 201 -14.30 -11.21 -13.71
C ASN A 201 -12.82 -11.17 -14.18
N CYS A 202 -12.09 -12.26 -13.93
CA CYS A 202 -10.68 -12.40 -14.29
C CYS A 202 -10.44 -12.27 -15.80
N LYS A 203 -11.37 -12.75 -16.63
CA LYS A 203 -11.27 -12.64 -18.08
C LYS A 203 -11.30 -11.19 -18.56
N TYR A 204 -12.26 -10.40 -18.09
CA TYR A 204 -12.32 -8.98 -18.37
C TYR A 204 -11.09 -8.26 -17.83
N LEU A 205 -10.62 -8.65 -16.64
CA LEU A 205 -9.42 -8.08 -16.05
C LEU A 205 -8.21 -8.23 -16.99
N HIS A 206 -8.02 -9.42 -17.56
CA HIS A 206 -6.96 -9.69 -18.52
C HIS A 206 -7.18 -9.01 -19.87
N GLU A 207 -8.32 -9.24 -20.52
CA GLU A 207 -8.56 -8.85 -21.91
C GLU A 207 -8.89 -7.35 -22.08
N GLN A 208 -9.60 -6.76 -21.11
CA GLN A 208 -10.26 -5.46 -21.27
C GLN A 208 -9.83 -4.41 -20.23
N CYS A 209 -8.95 -4.74 -19.30
CA CYS A 209 -8.52 -3.81 -18.25
C CYS A 209 -7.00 -3.64 -18.25
N ASN A 210 -6.24 -4.71 -17.99
CA ASN A 210 -4.79 -4.67 -18.00
C ASN A 210 -4.20 -6.07 -18.25
N PRO A 211 -3.67 -6.34 -19.45
CA PRO A 211 -3.15 -7.66 -19.83
C PRO A 211 -1.82 -8.01 -19.14
N THR A 212 -1.17 -7.05 -18.49
CA THR A 212 0.10 -7.27 -17.78
C THR A 212 -0.08 -7.83 -16.37
N LEU A 213 -1.32 -7.90 -15.89
CA LEU A 213 -1.63 -8.46 -14.57
C LEU A 213 -1.35 -9.97 -14.52
N THR A 214 -0.93 -10.43 -13.35
CA THR A 214 -0.51 -11.83 -13.10
C THR A 214 -1.46 -12.52 -12.14
N ASP A 215 -1.22 -13.79 -11.86
CA ASP A 215 -2.03 -14.54 -10.90
C ASP A 215 -1.93 -13.92 -9.49
N ASP A 216 -3.04 -13.43 -8.96
CA ASP A 216 -3.10 -12.81 -7.63
C ASP A 216 -4.56 -12.65 -7.13
N GLU A 217 -4.72 -12.13 -5.91
CA GLU A 217 -5.99 -11.72 -5.31
C GLU A 217 -6.42 -10.34 -5.82
N TYR A 218 -7.58 -10.26 -6.44
CA TYR A 218 -8.15 -9.03 -6.98
C TYR A 218 -9.52 -8.72 -6.38
N TRP A 219 -9.80 -7.43 -6.24
CA TRP A 219 -11.14 -6.93 -5.96
C TRP A 219 -11.97 -6.84 -7.23
N LEU A 220 -12.93 -7.76 -7.36
CA LEU A 220 -13.84 -7.85 -8.49
C LEU A 220 -15.28 -7.56 -8.06
N TYR A 221 -16.15 -7.33 -9.05
CA TYR A 221 -17.57 -7.05 -8.89
C TYR A 221 -18.40 -8.03 -9.73
N PRO A 222 -18.42 -9.33 -9.36
CA PRO A 222 -19.15 -10.32 -10.14
C PRO A 222 -20.66 -9.99 -10.17
N PRO A 223 -21.32 -10.03 -11.34
CA PRO A 223 -22.76 -9.79 -11.43
C PRO A 223 -23.59 -10.76 -10.58
N SER A 224 -23.11 -12.01 -10.40
CA SER A 224 -23.74 -13.02 -9.55
C SER A 224 -23.80 -12.63 -8.07
N GLN A 225 -23.01 -11.65 -7.65
CA GLN A 225 -22.97 -11.12 -6.28
C GLN A 225 -23.71 -9.78 -6.17
N ASN A 226 -24.62 -9.47 -7.11
CA ASN A 226 -25.37 -8.21 -7.16
C ASN A 226 -24.46 -6.95 -7.16
N GLY A 227 -23.28 -7.05 -7.77
CA GLY A 227 -22.31 -5.94 -7.80
C GLY A 227 -21.63 -5.68 -6.46
N VAL A 228 -21.71 -6.61 -5.50
CA VAL A 228 -20.93 -6.55 -4.26
C VAL A 228 -19.47 -6.87 -4.56
N ARG A 229 -18.58 -6.04 -4.00
CA ARG A 229 -17.13 -6.23 -4.10
C ARG A 229 -16.74 -7.57 -3.46
N THR A 230 -16.07 -8.42 -4.23
CA THR A 230 -15.69 -9.78 -3.85
C THR A 230 -14.19 -9.97 -4.07
N LYS A 231 -13.51 -10.57 -3.08
CA LYS A 231 -12.10 -10.94 -3.22
C LYS A 231 -12.01 -12.24 -4.00
N VAL A 232 -11.32 -12.21 -5.14
CA VAL A 232 -11.22 -13.35 -6.06
C VAL A 232 -9.75 -13.53 -6.43
N TYR A 233 -9.25 -14.75 -6.27
CA TYR A 233 -7.97 -15.14 -6.82
C TYR A 233 -8.14 -15.46 -8.30
N CYS A 234 -7.46 -14.71 -9.16
CA CYS A 234 -7.43 -14.98 -10.59
C CYS A 234 -6.25 -15.88 -10.91
N HIS A 235 -6.52 -17.05 -11.48
CA HIS A 235 -5.52 -18.05 -11.85
C HIS A 235 -5.37 -18.09 -13.38
N ASN A 236 -4.16 -18.41 -13.85
CA ASN A 236 -3.83 -18.50 -15.26
C ASN A 236 -4.14 -17.20 -16.03
N MET A 237 -3.83 -16.05 -15.42
CA MET A 237 -4.03 -14.71 -15.97
C MET A 237 -3.26 -14.44 -17.27
N GLN A 238 -2.31 -15.32 -17.63
CA GLN A 238 -1.55 -15.24 -18.88
C GLN A 238 -2.15 -16.13 -20.00
N THR A 239 -3.33 -16.70 -19.78
CA THR A 239 -4.02 -17.56 -20.73
C THR A 239 -5.27 -16.91 -21.29
N VAL A 240 -5.84 -17.51 -22.34
CA VAL A 240 -7.07 -17.01 -23.00
C VAL A 240 -8.33 -17.16 -22.13
N ASP A 241 -8.26 -17.91 -21.03
CA ASP A 241 -9.40 -18.16 -20.17
C ASP A 241 -8.95 -18.28 -18.70
N PRO A 242 -8.65 -17.14 -18.04
CA PRO A 242 -8.27 -17.15 -16.64
C PRO A 242 -9.44 -17.57 -15.75
N GLU A 243 -9.12 -18.37 -14.74
CA GLU A 243 -10.08 -18.99 -13.83
C GLU A 243 -10.19 -18.19 -12.53
N ALA A 244 -11.34 -18.27 -11.88
CA ALA A 244 -11.63 -17.54 -10.65
C ALA A 244 -11.73 -18.52 -9.49
N PHE A 245 -11.06 -18.20 -8.39
CA PHE A 245 -11.07 -19.00 -7.17
C PHE A 245 -11.38 -18.13 -5.94
N ILE A 246 -11.98 -18.74 -4.93
CA ILE A 246 -12.09 -18.16 -3.59
C ILE A 246 -11.03 -18.80 -2.70
N THR A 247 -10.18 -17.97 -2.12
CA THR A 247 -9.18 -18.39 -1.14
C THR A 247 -9.84 -18.65 0.21
N LEU A 248 -9.60 -19.84 0.74
CA LEU A 248 -10.14 -20.30 2.02
C LEU A 248 -9.13 -20.00 3.12
N ASN A 249 -9.48 -19.10 4.05
CA ASN A 249 -8.58 -18.72 5.14
C ASN A 249 -8.51 -19.79 6.24
N GLU A 250 -9.55 -20.61 6.33
CA GLU A 250 -9.71 -21.64 7.36
C GLU A 250 -9.60 -23.04 6.76
N HIS A 251 -9.44 -24.04 7.62
CA HIS A 251 -9.37 -25.42 7.17
C HIS A 251 -10.70 -25.87 6.56
N ASN A 252 -10.60 -26.49 5.38
CA ASN A 252 -11.72 -27.00 4.62
C ASN A 252 -11.35 -28.37 4.06
N PHE A 253 -12.24 -29.37 4.18
CA PHE A 253 -11.97 -30.71 3.68
C PHE A 253 -13.25 -31.49 3.38
N ALA A 254 -13.09 -32.53 2.56
CA ALA A 254 -14.09 -33.56 2.29
C ALA A 254 -13.44 -34.93 2.51
N SER A 255 -14.19 -35.89 3.08
CA SER A 255 -13.63 -37.21 3.37
C SER A 255 -14.63 -38.35 3.15
N LYS A 256 -14.13 -39.39 2.50
CA LYS A 256 -14.74 -40.72 2.53
C LYS A 256 -13.84 -41.63 3.36
N SER A 257 -14.29 -42.04 4.56
CA SER A 257 -13.42 -42.65 5.56
C SER A 257 -12.69 -43.91 5.06
N ILE A 258 -11.37 -43.95 5.24
CA ILE A 258 -10.53 -45.15 5.01
C ILE A 258 -10.66 -46.19 6.14
N TYR A 259 -11.42 -45.86 7.19
CA TYR A 259 -11.77 -46.74 8.29
C TYR A 259 -13.24 -47.15 8.19
N VAL A 260 -13.52 -48.35 8.68
CA VAL A 260 -14.86 -48.88 8.93
C VAL A 260 -14.95 -49.34 10.39
N TYR A 261 -16.11 -49.88 10.77
CA TYR A 261 -16.32 -50.45 12.10
C TYR A 261 -16.44 -51.98 12.03
N ASP A 262 -16.07 -52.66 13.11
CA ASP A 262 -16.56 -54.00 13.42
C ASP A 262 -17.94 -53.94 14.12
N GLU A 263 -18.52 -55.11 14.46
CA GLU A 263 -19.79 -55.21 15.18
C GLU A 263 -19.78 -54.52 16.56
N SER A 264 -18.59 -54.30 17.14
CA SER A 264 -18.40 -53.62 18.43
C SER A 264 -18.12 -52.13 18.29
N CYS A 265 -18.25 -51.57 17.08
CA CYS A 265 -17.91 -50.18 16.77
C CYS A 265 -16.45 -49.81 17.05
N LEU A 266 -15.52 -50.77 16.88
CA LEU A 266 -14.09 -50.49 16.87
C LEU A 266 -13.62 -50.18 15.45
N LYS A 267 -12.86 -49.08 15.30
CA LYS A 267 -12.36 -48.65 13.99
C LYS A 267 -11.29 -49.62 13.49
N ILE A 268 -11.49 -50.14 12.29
CA ILE A 268 -10.55 -50.98 11.55
C ILE A 268 -10.30 -50.38 10.17
N LYS A 269 -9.15 -50.64 9.54
CA LYS A 269 -8.91 -50.13 8.19
C LYS A 269 -9.78 -50.89 7.19
N ALA A 270 -10.29 -50.17 6.19
CA ALA A 270 -11.12 -50.76 5.14
C ALA A 270 -10.40 -51.88 4.38
N ASP A 271 -9.09 -51.73 4.11
CA ASP A 271 -8.27 -52.73 3.44
C ASP A 271 -8.16 -54.05 4.25
N ASP A 272 -8.17 -53.96 5.58
CA ASP A 272 -8.06 -55.14 6.47
C ASP A 272 -9.31 -56.04 6.35
N VAL A 273 -10.41 -55.50 5.82
CA VAL A 273 -11.69 -56.21 5.58
C VAL A 273 -12.10 -56.23 4.11
N THR A 274 -11.13 -56.14 3.20
CA THR A 274 -11.32 -56.29 1.73
C THR A 274 -12.24 -55.26 1.08
N ILE A 275 -12.53 -54.14 1.74
CA ILE A 275 -13.26 -53.02 1.14
C ILE A 275 -12.28 -52.23 0.29
N SER A 276 -12.61 -52.04 -0.99
CA SER A 276 -11.78 -51.30 -1.92
C SER A 276 -11.56 -49.86 -1.44
N THR A 277 -10.31 -49.48 -1.22
CA THR A 277 -9.90 -48.13 -0.85
C THR A 277 -9.81 -47.16 -2.03
N ASN A 278 -10.04 -47.62 -3.26
CA ASN A 278 -9.90 -46.79 -4.47
C ASN A 278 -10.82 -45.55 -4.49
N ALA A 279 -11.88 -45.52 -3.69
CA ALA A 279 -12.77 -44.36 -3.55
C ALA A 279 -12.71 -43.72 -2.15
N LEU A 280 -11.84 -44.20 -1.26
CA LEU A 280 -11.73 -43.73 0.12
C LEU A 280 -10.55 -42.77 0.25
N GLY A 281 -10.72 -41.70 1.00
CA GLY A 281 -9.67 -40.71 1.16
C GLY A 281 -10.16 -39.41 1.77
N VAL A 282 -9.25 -38.43 1.80
CA VAL A 282 -9.53 -37.09 2.27
C VAL A 282 -8.87 -36.08 1.34
N THR A 283 -9.61 -35.03 1.01
CA THR A 283 -9.10 -33.90 0.23
C THR A 283 -9.29 -32.63 1.05
N ALA A 284 -8.20 -31.93 1.31
CA ALA A 284 -8.18 -30.62 1.94
C ALA A 284 -8.05 -29.53 0.88
N PHE A 285 -8.81 -28.45 1.00
CA PHE A 285 -8.91 -27.39 0.00
C PHE A 285 -8.37 -26.06 0.55
N MET A 286 -7.50 -25.41 -0.22
CA MET A 286 -6.95 -24.08 0.10
C MET A 286 -7.63 -22.98 -0.72
N LYS A 287 -8.07 -23.32 -1.94
CA LYS A 287 -8.94 -22.48 -2.75
C LYS A 287 -9.99 -23.35 -3.43
N ILE A 288 -11.14 -22.77 -3.74
CA ILE A 288 -12.22 -23.44 -4.47
C ILE A 288 -12.55 -22.67 -5.74
N ASN A 289 -12.73 -23.39 -6.85
CA ASN A 289 -13.06 -22.77 -8.13
C ASN A 289 -14.47 -22.18 -8.04
N PHE A 290 -14.55 -20.89 -8.32
CA PHE A 290 -15.73 -20.08 -8.26
C PHE A 290 -16.09 -19.62 -9.66
N ALA A 291 -17.00 -20.37 -10.29
CA ALA A 291 -17.58 -20.00 -11.57
C ALA A 291 -18.72 -18.99 -11.32
N PRO A 292 -18.53 -17.68 -11.57
CA PRO A 292 -19.52 -16.68 -11.17
C PRO A 292 -20.82 -16.88 -11.96
N GLY A 293 -21.91 -17.20 -11.26
CA GLY A 293 -23.23 -17.47 -11.85
C GLY A 293 -23.61 -18.96 -11.89
N THR A 294 -22.63 -19.86 -11.82
CA THR A 294 -22.85 -21.31 -11.78
C THR A 294 -22.70 -21.86 -10.36
N GLY A 295 -21.78 -21.30 -9.57
CA GLY A 295 -21.48 -21.73 -8.20
C GLY A 295 -20.08 -22.34 -8.10
N VAL A 296 -19.83 -23.07 -7.03
CA VAL A 296 -18.55 -23.74 -6.77
C VAL A 296 -18.42 -24.97 -7.65
N VAL A 297 -17.31 -25.08 -8.39
CA VAL A 297 -16.95 -26.31 -9.11
C VAL A 297 -16.28 -27.27 -8.11
N ARG A 298 -17.03 -28.29 -7.69
CA ARG A 298 -16.65 -29.17 -6.56
C ARG A 298 -15.56 -30.18 -6.89
N ASP A 299 -15.38 -30.49 -8.17
CA ASP A 299 -14.39 -31.45 -8.68
C ASP A 299 -13.15 -30.76 -9.26
N ASP A 300 -12.86 -29.54 -8.79
CA ASP A 300 -11.61 -28.85 -9.06
C ASP A 300 -10.63 -29.06 -7.89
N TYR A 301 -9.47 -29.62 -8.20
CA TYR A 301 -8.44 -29.99 -7.22
C TYR A 301 -7.16 -29.17 -7.38
N THR A 302 -7.19 -28.09 -8.17
CA THR A 302 -6.02 -27.26 -8.51
C THR A 302 -5.29 -26.74 -7.26
N PHE A 303 -6.05 -26.36 -6.23
CA PHE A 303 -5.54 -25.89 -4.94
C PHE A 303 -5.96 -26.81 -3.80
N ALA A 304 -5.84 -28.12 -4.00
CA ALA A 304 -6.18 -29.13 -3.01
C ALA A 304 -5.02 -30.08 -2.73
N ILE A 305 -5.01 -30.62 -1.50
CA ILE A 305 -4.08 -31.68 -1.08
C ILE A 305 -4.91 -32.91 -0.76
N THR A 306 -4.60 -34.03 -1.41
CA THR A 306 -5.34 -35.28 -1.25
C THR A 306 -4.47 -36.34 -0.61
N ASN A 307 -5.06 -37.10 0.30
CA ASN A 307 -4.52 -38.35 0.81
C ASN A 307 -5.46 -39.50 0.45
N HIS A 308 -4.90 -40.55 -0.16
CA HIS A 308 -5.62 -41.62 -0.86
C HIS A 308 -6.40 -41.09 -2.07
N SER A 309 -7.72 -41.24 -2.11
CA SER A 309 -8.54 -40.84 -3.26
C SER A 309 -9.17 -39.46 -3.09
N VAL A 310 -9.31 -38.74 -4.21
CA VAL A 310 -9.92 -37.41 -4.27
C VAL A 310 -11.36 -37.43 -3.79
N GLN A 311 -11.75 -36.40 -3.04
CA GLN A 311 -13.09 -36.20 -2.52
C GLN A 311 -13.60 -34.83 -2.93
N SER A 312 -14.75 -34.77 -3.59
CA SER A 312 -15.33 -33.52 -4.07
C SER A 312 -15.63 -32.55 -2.93
N PHE A 313 -15.47 -31.25 -3.15
CA PHE A 313 -15.74 -30.25 -2.12
C PHE A 313 -17.17 -30.36 -1.57
N GLY A 314 -17.30 -30.36 -0.24
CA GLY A 314 -18.58 -30.46 0.46
C GLY A 314 -19.23 -31.84 0.50
N THR A 315 -18.50 -32.93 0.23
CA THR A 315 -19.01 -34.30 0.39
C THR A 315 -18.40 -35.04 1.58
N ALA A 316 -19.14 -36.02 2.08
CA ALA A 316 -18.64 -36.97 3.05
C ALA A 316 -19.22 -38.36 2.80
N GLY A 317 -18.52 -39.41 3.22
CA GLY A 317 -19.08 -40.77 3.23
C GLY A 317 -18.22 -41.78 3.97
N ASP A 318 -18.66 -43.01 4.03
CA ASP A 318 -17.84 -44.11 4.53
C ASP A 318 -18.30 -45.43 3.92
N CYS A 319 -17.77 -46.54 4.43
CA CYS A 319 -18.21 -47.90 4.12
C CYS A 319 -18.57 -48.68 5.40
N VAL A 320 -19.12 -48.01 6.40
CA VAL A 320 -19.65 -48.66 7.61
C VAL A 320 -20.88 -49.48 7.21
N ASP A 321 -20.95 -50.73 7.67
CA ASP A 321 -22.11 -51.60 7.44
C ASP A 321 -23.39 -50.94 7.98
N ASP A 322 -24.46 -50.98 7.18
CA ASP A 322 -25.74 -50.34 7.51
C ASP A 322 -26.51 -51.09 8.62
N SER A 323 -26.17 -52.36 8.88
CA SER A 323 -26.70 -53.11 10.01
C SER A 323 -26.11 -52.69 11.36
N TYR A 324 -24.94 -52.04 11.37
CA TYR A 324 -24.27 -51.64 12.60
C TYR A 324 -24.89 -50.37 13.17
N LYS A 325 -24.99 -50.26 14.50
CA LYS A 325 -25.52 -49.07 15.18
C LYS A 325 -24.45 -47.98 15.45
N CYS A 326 -23.30 -48.08 14.79
CA CYS A 326 -22.19 -47.13 14.95
C CYS A 326 -22.48 -45.82 14.20
N THR A 327 -21.92 -44.71 14.65
CA THR A 327 -22.06 -43.42 13.95
C THR A 327 -21.32 -43.45 12.61
N PRO A 328 -21.70 -42.65 11.61
CA PRO A 328 -20.91 -42.52 10.40
C PRO A 328 -19.50 -41.95 10.66
N LEU A 329 -18.57 -42.24 9.75
CA LEU A 329 -17.16 -41.88 9.81
C LEU A 329 -16.75 -40.84 8.76
N GLY A 330 -17.52 -40.67 7.69
CA GLY A 330 -17.27 -39.64 6.69
C GLY A 330 -17.54 -38.26 7.25
N ASN A 331 -16.67 -37.30 6.96
CA ASN A 331 -16.82 -35.93 7.42
C ASN A 331 -16.47 -34.91 6.34
N PHE A 332 -17.11 -33.74 6.39
CA PHE A 332 -16.71 -32.57 5.62
C PHE A 332 -16.75 -31.32 6.49
N LEU A 333 -15.97 -30.33 6.10
CA LEU A 333 -15.98 -28.98 6.67
C LEU A 333 -15.88 -27.95 5.54
N ILE A 334 -16.87 -27.08 5.49
CA ILE A 334 -16.88 -25.85 4.70
C ILE A 334 -16.80 -24.70 5.69
N ASN A 335 -15.72 -23.93 5.66
CA ASN A 335 -15.53 -22.75 6.48
C ASN A 335 -15.11 -21.58 5.59
N LEU A 336 -16.04 -20.65 5.39
CA LEU A 336 -15.89 -19.47 4.56
C LEU A 336 -15.54 -18.21 5.37
N SER A 337 -15.13 -18.38 6.63
CA SER A 337 -14.83 -17.25 7.51
C SER A 337 -13.73 -16.35 6.94
N GLY A 338 -13.99 -15.04 6.93
CA GLY A 338 -13.07 -14.02 6.41
C GLY A 338 -12.97 -13.97 4.88
N THR A 339 -13.76 -14.75 4.14
CA THR A 339 -13.78 -14.68 2.66
C THR A 339 -14.70 -13.58 2.14
N GLY A 340 -15.63 -13.10 2.96
CA GLY A 340 -16.69 -12.18 2.53
C GLY A 340 -17.94 -12.87 1.99
N LEU A 341 -18.00 -14.20 2.06
CA LEU A 341 -19.04 -15.03 1.46
C LEU A 341 -19.58 -16.03 2.48
N ILE A 342 -20.84 -16.41 2.30
CA ILE A 342 -21.49 -17.56 2.96
C ILE A 342 -22.06 -18.49 1.89
N VAL A 343 -22.36 -19.72 2.27
CA VAL A 343 -23.16 -20.62 1.44
C VAL A 343 -24.58 -20.07 1.35
N ASP A 344 -25.19 -20.17 0.18
CA ASP A 344 -26.58 -19.79 -0.04
C ASP A 344 -27.50 -20.57 0.95
N PRO A 345 -28.33 -19.90 1.76
CA PRO A 345 -29.17 -20.54 2.78
C PRO A 345 -30.14 -21.62 2.25
N ASP A 346 -30.43 -21.63 0.95
CA ASP A 346 -31.29 -22.63 0.32
C ASP A 346 -30.58 -23.98 0.09
N ILE A 347 -29.26 -24.05 0.32
CA ILE A 347 -28.47 -25.27 0.15
C ILE A 347 -28.51 -26.11 1.43
N SER A 348 -28.82 -27.39 1.28
CA SER A 348 -28.81 -28.40 2.33
C SER A 348 -28.02 -29.62 1.88
N TRP A 349 -27.68 -30.53 2.81
CA TRP A 349 -27.00 -31.78 2.50
C TRP A 349 -27.98 -32.93 2.54
N VAL A 350 -27.94 -33.76 1.51
CA VAL A 350 -28.84 -34.90 1.32
C VAL A 350 -28.05 -36.19 1.25
N ALA A 351 -28.68 -37.28 1.68
CA ALA A 351 -28.13 -38.61 1.61
C ALA A 351 -28.03 -39.07 0.15
N ASP A 352 -26.90 -39.68 -0.24
CA ASP A 352 -26.74 -40.25 -1.59
C ASP A 352 -27.54 -41.55 -1.78
N SER A 353 -28.00 -42.16 -0.69
CA SER A 353 -28.75 -43.42 -0.67
C SER A 353 -29.75 -43.44 0.49
N ALA A 354 -30.69 -44.40 0.49
CA ALA A 354 -31.64 -44.58 1.59
C ALA A 354 -31.00 -45.15 2.87
N SER A 355 -29.83 -45.80 2.78
CA SER A 355 -29.08 -46.31 3.92
C SER A 355 -28.16 -45.26 4.54
N SER A 356 -27.88 -44.16 3.82
CA SER A 356 -27.01 -43.09 4.30
C SER A 356 -27.62 -42.32 5.46
N GLU A 357 -26.85 -42.20 6.54
CA GLU A 357 -27.16 -41.26 7.63
C GLU A 357 -26.47 -39.92 7.37
N VAL A 358 -27.17 -38.81 7.64
CA VAL A 358 -26.66 -37.45 7.43
C VAL A 358 -26.93 -36.61 8.67
N THR A 359 -25.87 -36.06 9.25
CA THR A 359 -25.95 -35.02 10.28
C THR A 359 -25.18 -33.80 9.80
N THR A 360 -25.81 -32.63 9.86
CA THR A 360 -25.18 -31.37 9.46
C THR A 360 -25.35 -30.33 10.56
N ILE A 361 -24.26 -29.63 10.86
CA ILE A 361 -24.24 -28.46 11.73
C ILE A 361 -23.97 -27.26 10.83
N ASN A 362 -24.83 -26.26 10.94
CA ASN A 362 -24.77 -25.04 10.15
C ASN A 362 -24.71 -23.85 11.11
N ASP A 363 -23.58 -23.14 11.09
CA ASP A 363 -23.35 -21.90 11.80
C ASP A 363 -23.41 -20.72 10.82
N GLU A 364 -24.56 -20.06 10.78
CA GLU A 364 -24.87 -18.88 9.96
C GLU A 364 -24.57 -19.03 8.45
N ASN A 365 -24.59 -20.25 7.92
CA ASN A 365 -24.16 -20.62 6.56
C ASN A 365 -22.69 -20.27 6.23
N ARG A 366 -21.93 -19.85 7.25
CA ARG A 366 -20.51 -19.49 7.15
C ARG A 366 -19.63 -20.70 7.42
N VAL A 367 -20.02 -21.50 8.42
CA VAL A 367 -19.37 -22.76 8.76
C VAL A 367 -20.40 -23.88 8.69
N ILE A 368 -20.14 -24.84 7.82
CA ILE A 368 -20.97 -26.01 7.62
C ILE A 368 -20.10 -27.25 7.77
N SER A 369 -20.42 -28.05 8.77
CA SER A 369 -19.78 -29.35 8.97
C SER A 369 -20.82 -30.44 8.90
N GLY A 370 -20.48 -31.57 8.30
CA GLY A 370 -21.37 -32.71 8.28
C GLY A 370 -20.65 -34.03 8.46
N THR A 371 -21.38 -34.98 9.04
CA THR A 371 -20.97 -36.36 9.22
C THR A 371 -21.95 -37.24 8.45
N CYS A 372 -21.44 -38.05 7.53
CA CYS A 372 -22.25 -38.83 6.59
C CYS A 372 -21.62 -40.19 6.26
N GLY A 373 -22.45 -41.18 5.96
CA GLY A 373 -21.99 -42.52 5.60
C GLY A 373 -23.05 -43.59 5.81
N LYS A 374 -22.62 -44.84 6.03
CA LYS A 374 -23.35 -46.12 5.97
C LYS A 374 -23.44 -46.72 4.57
N GLY A 375 -23.42 -48.05 4.46
CA GLY A 375 -23.70 -48.78 3.23
C GLY A 375 -22.80 -48.42 2.04
N CYS A 376 -21.55 -48.02 2.29
CA CYS A 376 -20.64 -47.49 1.27
C CYS A 376 -21.12 -46.21 0.55
N SER A 377 -22.11 -45.50 1.11
CA SER A 377 -22.64 -44.25 0.58
C SER A 377 -22.17 -43.03 1.38
N GLY A 378 -22.72 -41.87 1.05
CA GLY A 378 -22.33 -40.60 1.63
C GLY A 378 -23.45 -39.59 1.61
N CYS A 379 -23.05 -38.32 1.64
CA CYS A 379 -23.93 -37.19 1.43
C CYS A 379 -23.27 -36.17 0.51
N SER A 380 -24.13 -35.39 -0.13
CA SER A 380 -23.74 -34.31 -1.01
C SER A 380 -24.71 -33.13 -0.87
N PRO A 381 -24.30 -31.92 -1.27
CA PRO A 381 -25.20 -30.78 -1.39
C PRO A 381 -26.41 -31.11 -2.28
N SER A 382 -27.59 -30.62 -1.90
CA SER A 382 -28.87 -30.81 -2.60
C SER A 382 -28.86 -30.25 -4.02
N SER A 383 -27.99 -29.27 -4.28
CA SER A 383 -27.71 -28.69 -5.59
C SER A 383 -26.31 -28.09 -5.61
N THR A 384 -25.92 -27.43 -6.70
CA THR A 384 -24.63 -26.74 -6.78
C THR A 384 -24.46 -25.74 -5.64
N ILE A 385 -23.33 -25.79 -4.94
CA ILE A 385 -23.03 -24.85 -3.84
C ILE A 385 -22.92 -23.45 -4.44
N LYS A 386 -23.87 -22.58 -4.10
CA LYS A 386 -23.83 -21.16 -4.42
C LYS A 386 -23.27 -20.40 -3.24
N LEU A 387 -22.48 -19.37 -3.54
CA LEU A 387 -21.94 -18.45 -2.55
C LEU A 387 -22.63 -17.09 -2.70
N VAL A 388 -23.02 -16.49 -1.58
CA VAL A 388 -23.63 -15.16 -1.53
C VAL A 388 -22.83 -14.26 -0.58
N PRO A 389 -22.93 -12.92 -0.71
CA PRO A 389 -22.15 -12.02 0.11
C PRO A 389 -22.52 -12.13 1.60
N ASP A 390 -21.52 -12.18 2.48
CA ASP A 390 -21.73 -12.06 3.92
C ASP A 390 -21.84 -10.57 4.29
N PRO A 391 -23.01 -10.09 4.75
CA PRO A 391 -23.16 -8.68 5.15
C PRO A 391 -22.37 -8.34 6.42
N ASN A 392 -22.05 -9.34 7.25
CA ASN A 392 -21.47 -9.18 8.57
C ASN A 392 -19.97 -9.42 8.60
N ASN A 393 -19.41 -10.04 7.56
CA ASN A 393 -17.99 -10.34 7.46
C ASN A 393 -17.48 -9.89 6.10
N ARG A 394 -16.64 -8.85 6.05
CA ARG A 394 -16.04 -8.38 4.78
C ARG A 394 -14.51 -8.38 4.92
N PRO A 395 -13.76 -8.86 3.92
CA PRO A 395 -12.31 -8.84 4.00
C PRO A 395 -11.77 -7.39 3.98
N PRO A 396 -10.65 -7.12 4.65
CA PRO A 396 -10.01 -5.81 4.66
C PRO A 396 -9.66 -5.34 3.25
N ILE A 397 -9.82 -4.06 2.94
CA ILE A 397 -9.63 -3.51 1.57
C ILE A 397 -8.22 -3.78 1.03
N GLU A 398 -7.23 -3.82 1.90
CA GLU A 398 -5.83 -4.07 1.60
C GLU A 398 -5.51 -5.54 1.30
N SER A 399 -6.45 -6.46 1.51
CA SER A 399 -6.24 -7.91 1.32
C SER A 399 -6.27 -8.37 -0.13
N ALA A 400 -6.50 -7.47 -1.09
CA ALA A 400 -6.52 -7.76 -2.52
C ALA A 400 -6.20 -6.50 -3.34
N ILE A 401 -5.74 -6.70 -4.57
CA ILE A 401 -5.39 -5.62 -5.50
C ILE A 401 -6.66 -5.01 -6.10
N ARG A 402 -6.78 -3.69 -6.06
CA ARG A 402 -7.78 -2.96 -6.86
C ARG A 402 -7.20 -2.67 -8.23
N PRO A 403 -7.70 -3.31 -9.30
CA PRO A 403 -7.09 -3.16 -10.60
C PRO A 403 -7.29 -1.75 -11.16
N ILE A 404 -6.23 -1.20 -11.74
CA ILE A 404 -6.28 0.02 -12.54
C ILE A 404 -6.25 -0.40 -13.99
N CYS A 405 -7.29 -0.03 -14.74
CA CYS A 405 -7.39 -0.33 -16.16
C CYS A 405 -6.61 0.73 -16.96
N THR A 406 -5.73 0.27 -17.84
CA THR A 406 -4.74 1.11 -18.53
C THR A 406 -4.79 0.96 -20.06
N LEU A 407 -5.91 0.48 -20.61
CA LEU A 407 -6.07 0.29 -22.06
C LEU A 407 -5.85 1.56 -22.88
#